data_AF-A0A967WS96-F1
#
_entry.id   AF-A0A967WS96-F1
#
_cell.length_a   1.000
_cell.length_b   1.000
_cell.length_c   1.000
_cell.angle_alpha   90.00
_cell.angle_beta   90.00
_cell.angle_gamma   90.00
#
_symmetry.space_group_name_H-M   'P 1'
#
loop_
_entity.id
_entity.type
_entity.pdbx_description
1 polymer ?
#
loop_
_entity_poly.entity_id
_entity_poly.type
_entity_poly.pdbx_seq_one_letter_code
_entity_poly.pdbx_strand_id
1 'polypeptide(L)'
;MADVTLWTDKKAKAAFEAKARERLEELTAELAGQDGVVAIEPESGDYFVGATLGKADAAAYAQYPDKWVYFVRLDDAEAAIAMPTW
;
A
#
# COMPACT_ATOMS: atom_id res chain seq x y z
N MET A 1 17.59 0.98 1.54
CA MET A 1 17.32 -0.26 2.33
C MET A 1 16.05 -0.04 3.12
N ALA A 2 14.99 -0.73 2.73
CA ALA A 2 13.73 -0.69 3.45
C ALA A 2 13.86 -1.17 4.89
N ASP A 3 12.99 -0.63 5.74
CA ASP A 3 12.99 -0.93 7.17
C ASP A 3 12.77 -2.42 7.40
N VAL A 4 13.80 -3.13 7.88
CA VAL A 4 13.80 -4.59 8.01
C VAL A 4 12.84 -5.05 9.12
N THR A 5 12.46 -4.14 10.01
CA THR A 5 11.62 -4.40 11.18
C THR A 5 10.21 -4.86 10.77
N LEU A 6 9.69 -4.36 9.64
CA LEU A 6 8.41 -4.84 9.08
C LEU A 6 8.49 -6.25 8.49
N TRP A 7 9.70 -6.74 8.21
CA TRP A 7 9.93 -8.10 7.72
C TRP A 7 10.00 -9.12 8.86
N THR A 8 10.62 -8.76 9.98
CA THR A 8 10.83 -9.64 11.14
C THR A 8 9.74 -9.53 12.20
N ASP A 9 9.14 -8.36 12.38
CA ASP A 9 8.18 -8.10 13.43
C ASP A 9 6.74 -8.17 12.92
N LYS A 10 6.07 -9.29 13.20
CA LYS A 10 4.67 -9.51 12.85
C LYS A 10 3.73 -8.48 13.46
N LYS A 11 4.05 -7.91 14.62
CA LYS A 11 3.22 -6.90 15.29
C LYS A 11 3.38 -5.55 14.62
N ALA A 12 4.60 -5.18 14.24
CA ALA A 12 4.85 -4.00 13.42
C ALA A 12 4.13 -4.10 12.07
N LYS A 13 4.21 -5.25 11.39
CA LYS A 13 3.49 -5.50 10.15
C LYS A 13 1.97 -5.39 10.33
N ALA A 14 1.40 -6.06 11.35
CA ALA A 14 -0.03 -5.99 11.60
C ALA A 14 -0.51 -4.57 11.92
N ALA A 15 0.28 -3.79 12.68
CA ALA A 15 -0.04 -2.39 12.95
C ALA A 15 0.02 -1.51 11.68
N PHE A 16 0.97 -1.79 10.79
CA PHE A 16 1.08 -1.14 9.49
C PHE A 16 -0.12 -1.46 8.60
N GLU A 17 -0.47 -2.75 8.47
CA GLU A 17 -1.64 -3.20 7.71
C GLU A 17 -2.95 -2.65 8.27
N ALA A 18 -3.08 -2.53 9.61
CA ALA A 18 -4.25 -1.92 10.24
C ALA A 18 -4.40 -0.44 9.87
N LYS A 19 -3.31 0.34 9.93
CA LYS A 19 -3.33 1.75 9.50
C LYS A 19 -3.64 1.91 8.01
N ALA A 20 -3.06 1.05 7.18
CA ALA A 20 -3.29 1.08 5.74
C ALA A 20 -4.73 0.71 5.39
N ARG A 21 -5.35 -0.23 6.11
CA ARG A 21 -6.78 -0.55 5.95
C ARG A 21 -7.68 0.61 6.35
N GLU A 22 -7.40 1.28 7.47
CA GLU A 22 -8.15 2.48 7.87
C GLU A 22 -8.11 3.54 6.77
N ARG A 23 -6.93 3.78 6.18
CA ARG A 23 -6.78 4.67 5.02
C ARG A 23 -7.51 4.16 3.77
N LEU A 24 -7.46 2.87 3.49
CA LEU A 24 -8.20 2.28 2.38
C LEU A 24 -9.71 2.49 2.54
N GLU A 25 -10.25 2.36 3.75
CA GLU A 25 -11.68 2.58 4.02
C GLU A 25 -12.08 4.04 3.77
N GLU A 26 -11.23 5.01 4.14
CA GLU A 26 -11.43 6.42 3.80
C GLU A 26 -11.38 6.67 2.29
N LEU A 27 -10.41 6.06 1.61
CA LEU A 27 -10.21 6.19 0.17
C LEU A 27 -11.19 5.36 -0.66
N THR A 28 -11.89 4.39 -0.07
CA THR A 28 -12.82 3.48 -0.79
C THR A 28 -13.89 4.26 -1.52
N ALA A 29 -14.36 5.38 -0.96
CA ALA A 29 -15.34 6.24 -1.62
C ALA A 29 -14.76 6.97 -2.85
N GLU A 30 -13.49 7.37 -2.81
CA GLU A 30 -12.79 8.06 -3.91
C GLU A 30 -12.30 7.08 -4.99
N LEU A 31 -11.97 5.87 -4.58
CA LEU A 31 -11.52 4.76 -5.42
C LEU A 31 -12.70 3.95 -5.98
N ALA A 32 -13.93 4.25 -5.55
CA ALA A 32 -15.14 3.60 -6.03
C ALA A 32 -15.29 3.79 -7.56
N GLY A 33 -15.29 2.67 -8.29
CA GLY A 33 -15.39 2.67 -9.76
C GLY A 33 -14.05 2.83 -10.48
N GLN A 34 -12.92 2.82 -9.74
CA GLN A 34 -11.59 2.67 -10.33
C GLN A 34 -11.18 1.19 -10.32
N ASP A 35 -10.51 0.77 -11.39
CA ASP A 35 -9.94 -0.57 -11.52
C ASP A 35 -8.42 -0.51 -11.37
N GLY A 36 -7.85 -1.52 -10.70
CA GLY A 36 -6.41 -1.69 -10.57
C GLY A 36 -5.95 -1.97 -9.15
N VAL A 37 -4.77 -1.46 -8.83
CA VAL A 37 -4.08 -1.64 -7.55
C VAL A 37 -3.79 -0.27 -6.97
N VAL A 38 -4.08 -0.09 -5.68
CA VAL A 38 -3.63 1.08 -4.91
C VAL A 38 -2.50 0.66 -3.98
N ALA A 39 -1.43 1.45 -3.97
CA ALA A 39 -0.32 1.35 -3.04
C ALA A 39 -0.47 2.48 -2.01
N ILE A 40 -0.66 2.15 -0.75
CA ILE A 40 -0.89 3.11 0.34
C ILE A 40 0.35 3.14 1.22
N GLU A 41 0.85 4.34 1.49
CA GLU A 41 1.91 4.61 2.45
C GLU A 41 1.28 5.15 3.75
N PRO A 42 1.06 4.30 4.78
CA PRO A 42 0.27 4.67 5.95
C PRO A 42 0.99 5.59 6.96
N GLU A 43 2.31 5.80 6.85
CA GLU A 43 3.04 6.76 7.69
C GLU A 43 2.81 8.20 7.22
N SER A 44 2.92 8.47 5.92
CA SER A 44 2.66 9.80 5.33
C SER A 44 1.18 10.01 5.01
N GLY A 45 0.43 8.94 4.73
CA GLY A 45 -0.97 8.98 4.27
C GLY A 45 -1.12 9.11 2.75
N ASP A 46 -0.01 9.09 2.00
CA ASP A 46 -0.02 9.13 0.54
C ASP A 46 -0.48 7.80 -0.06
N TYR A 47 -1.13 7.88 -1.21
CA TYR A 47 -1.59 6.71 -1.95
C TYR A 47 -1.35 6.87 -3.46
N PHE A 48 -1.12 5.73 -4.11
CA PHE A 48 -0.76 5.67 -5.52
C PHE A 48 -1.61 4.61 -6.21
N VAL A 49 -2.41 5.03 -7.19
CA VAL A 49 -3.25 4.10 -7.97
C VAL A 49 -2.55 3.77 -9.28
N GLY A 50 -2.48 2.49 -9.61
CA GLY A 50 -1.96 2.00 -10.88
C GLY A 50 -2.82 0.87 -11.44
N ALA A 51 -2.88 0.75 -12.76
CA ALA A 51 -3.64 -0.33 -13.40
C ALA A 51 -3.12 -1.74 -13.04
N THR A 52 -1.87 -1.84 -12.57
CA THR A 52 -1.23 -3.08 -12.12
C THR A 52 -0.36 -2.82 -10.90
N LEU A 53 -0.02 -3.88 -10.15
CA LEU A 53 0.87 -3.79 -8.98
C LEU A 53 2.17 -3.07 -9.31
N GLY A 54 2.83 -3.44 -10.41
CA GLY A 54 4.09 -2.79 -10.83
C GLY A 54 3.95 -1.32 -11.22
N LYS A 55 2.77 -0.87 -11.68
CA LYS A 55 2.54 0.56 -11.96
C LYS A 55 2.29 1.36 -10.69
N ALA A 56 1.49 0.81 -9.77
CA ALA A 56 1.26 1.42 -8.46
C ALA A 56 2.58 1.50 -7.67
N ASP A 57 3.38 0.45 -7.75
CA ASP A 57 4.70 0.37 -7.15
C ASP A 57 5.68 1.35 -7.78
N ALA A 58 5.78 1.43 -9.11
CA ALA A 58 6.66 2.42 -9.76
C ALA A 58 6.30 3.87 -9.36
N ALA A 59 5.02 4.17 -9.18
CA ALA A 59 4.56 5.48 -8.70
C ALA A 59 4.95 5.70 -7.23
N ALA A 60 4.77 4.69 -6.39
CA ALA A 60 5.19 4.73 -4.98
C ALA A 60 6.71 4.85 -4.84
N TYR A 61 7.49 4.07 -5.59
CA TYR A 61 8.96 4.10 -5.60
C TYR A 61 9.52 5.46 -6.03
N ALA A 62 8.86 6.12 -6.99
CA ALA A 62 9.29 7.44 -7.44
C ALA A 62 9.25 8.52 -6.36
N GLN A 63 8.31 8.43 -5.40
CA GLN A 63 8.26 9.31 -4.23
C GLN A 63 8.96 8.73 -3.00
N TYR A 64 8.78 7.45 -2.76
CA TYR A 64 9.18 6.72 -1.57
C TYR A 64 10.00 5.47 -1.97
N PRO A 65 11.25 5.66 -2.42
CA PRO A 65 12.13 4.53 -2.72
C PRO A 65 12.50 3.80 -1.43
N ASP A 66 12.58 2.47 -1.49
CA ASP A 66 12.90 1.61 -0.34
C ASP A 66 11.93 1.79 0.85
N LYS A 67 10.67 2.12 0.60
CA LYS A 67 9.67 2.31 1.66
C LYS A 67 8.60 1.25 1.59
N TRP A 68 8.10 0.86 2.76
CA TRP A 68 7.00 -0.08 2.86
C TRP A 68 5.71 0.60 2.45
N VAL A 69 4.98 -0.06 1.57
CA VAL A 69 3.65 0.35 1.15
C VAL A 69 2.71 -0.85 1.20
N TYR A 70 1.43 -0.56 1.35
CA TYR A 70 0.35 -1.54 1.38
C TYR A 70 -0.33 -1.54 0.02
N PHE A 71 -0.09 -2.59 -0.76
CA PHE A 71 -0.76 -2.80 -2.03
C PHE A 71 -2.08 -3.50 -1.78
N VAL A 72 -3.14 -3.04 -2.42
CA VAL A 72 -4.44 -3.68 -2.39
C VAL A 72 -5.13 -3.52 -3.74
N ARG A 73 -5.77 -4.58 -4.20
CA ARG A 73 -6.56 -4.53 -5.43
C ARG A 73 -7.89 -3.84 -5.16
N LEU A 74 -8.29 -2.94 -6.05
CA LEU A 74 -9.58 -2.26 -5.96
C LEU A 74 -10.74 -3.20 -6.30
N ASP A 75 -10.50 -4.23 -7.12
CA ASP A 75 -11.49 -5.28 -7.42
C ASP A 75 -11.59 -6.36 -6.32
N ASP A 76 -10.56 -6.49 -5.49
CA ASP A 76 -10.49 -7.50 -4.42
C ASP A 76 -9.71 -6.95 -3.22
N ALA A 77 -10.44 -6.43 -2.24
CA ALA A 77 -9.86 -5.86 -1.03
C ALA A 77 -9.16 -6.91 -0.13
N GLU A 78 -9.43 -8.21 -0.32
CA GLU A 78 -8.71 -9.29 0.37
C GLU A 78 -7.36 -9.58 -0.29
N ALA A 79 -7.19 -9.24 -1.57
CA ALA A 79 -5.93 -9.31 -2.29
C ALA A 79 -5.02 -8.13 -1.94
N ALA A 80 -4.61 -8.07 -0.68
CA ALA A 80 -3.72 -7.06 -0.15
C ALA A 80 -2.37 -7.62 0.32
N ILE A 81 -1.29 -6.88 0.09
CA ILE A 81 0.06 -7.25 0.47
C ILE A 81 0.86 -6.00 0.89
N ALA A 82 1.40 -6.03 2.10
CA ALA A 82 2.43 -5.07 2.52
C ALA A 82 3.79 -5.54 2.02
N MET A 83 4.48 -4.73 1.23
CA MET A 83 5.85 -4.98 0.80
C MET A 83 6.60 -3.67 0.53
N PRO A 84 7.94 -3.66 0.61
CA PRO A 84 8.72 -2.50 0.24
C PRO A 84 8.66 -2.25 -1.27
N THR A 85 8.71 -0.98 -1.64
CA THR A 85 8.91 -0.55 -3.04
C THR A 85 10.25 -1.07 -3.56
N TRP A 86 10.28 -1.44 -4.84
CA TRP A 86 11.40 -2.14 -5.49
C TRP A 86 11.75 -1.58 -6.87
#